data_AF-A0A2V8I9Z4-F1
#
_entry.id   AF-A0A2V8I9Z4-F1
#
_cell.length_a   1.000
_cell.length_b   1.000
_cell.length_c   1.000
_cell.angle_alpha   90.00
_cell.angle_beta   90.00
_cell.angle_gamma   90.00
#
_symmetry.space_group_name_H-M   'P 1'
#
loop_
_entity.id
_entity.type
_entity.pdbx_description
1 polymer ?
#
loop_
_entity_poly.entity_id
_entity_poly.type
_entity_poly.pdbx_seq_one_letter_code
_entity_poly.pdbx_strand_id
1 'polypeptide(L)'
;FLEPYFFIGYLISIALFGLYQAIFMANAGGAWDNAKKIVETELKSKGTELHAATVVGDTVGDPFKDTSSVALNPIIKFTTLFGLLAVDLAVSVANDQGTGLTTAISAVFLAISLVFVYRSFYRMRIQ
;
A
#
# COMPACT_ATOMS: atom_id res chain seq x y z
N PHE A 1 6.09 -23.97 8.90
CA PHE A 1 5.89 -23.04 7.77
C PHE A 1 5.29 -23.87 6.64
N LEU A 2 4.04 -23.61 6.23
CA LEU A 2 3.36 -24.50 5.26
C LEU A 2 4.01 -24.47 3.88
N GLU A 3 4.41 -23.28 3.39
CA GLU A 3 5.12 -23.14 2.12
C GLU A 3 5.90 -21.79 2.10
N PRO A 4 7.25 -21.80 2.14
CA PRO A 4 8.05 -20.57 2.08
C PRO A 4 7.83 -19.76 0.80
N TYR A 5 7.56 -20.44 -0.32
CA TYR A 5 7.29 -19.84 -1.62
C TYR A 5 6.04 -18.95 -1.63
N PHE A 6 5.05 -19.25 -0.79
CA PHE A 6 3.85 -18.44 -0.70
C PHE A 6 4.16 -17.00 -0.26
N PHE A 7 4.97 -16.85 0.78
CA PHE A 7 5.33 -15.53 1.30
C PHE A 7 6.25 -14.78 0.33
N ILE A 8 7.17 -15.48 -0.33
CA ILE A 8 8.01 -14.90 -1.39
C ILE A 8 7.14 -14.39 -2.55
N GLY A 9 6.15 -15.18 -2.98
CA GLY A 9 5.20 -14.78 -4.01
C GLY A 9 4.39 -13.54 -3.61
N TYR A 10 3.98 -13.44 -2.34
CA TYR A 10 3.33 -12.26 -1.80
C TYR A 10 4.24 -11.01 -1.86
N LEU A 11 5.52 -11.13 -1.48
CA LEU A 11 6.49 -10.02 -1.52
C LEU A 11 6.76 -9.53 -2.95
N ILE A 12 6.87 -10.45 -3.91
CA ILE A 12 7.02 -10.09 -5.33
C ILE A 12 5.75 -9.38 -5.83
N SER A 13 4.58 -9.88 -5.46
CA SER A 13 3.29 -9.31 -5.88
C SER A 13 3.11 -7.89 -5.35
N ILE A 14 3.34 -7.63 -4.06
CA ILE A 14 3.17 -6.29 -3.49
C ILE A 14 4.15 -5.28 -4.10
N ALA A 15 5.37 -5.72 -4.44
CA ALA A 15 6.34 -4.85 -5.10
C ALA A 15 5.92 -4.47 -6.52
N LEU A 16 5.47 -5.45 -7.33
CA LEU A 16 5.05 -5.20 -8.71
C LEU A 16 3.77 -4.36 -8.76
N PHE A 17 2.69 -4.83 -8.14
CA PHE A 17 1.40 -4.13 -8.19
C PHE A 17 1.46 -2.78 -7.46
N GLY A 18 2.17 -2.70 -6.33
CA GLY A 18 2.37 -1.47 -5.59
C GLY A 18 3.14 -0.42 -6.40
N LEU A 19 4.17 -0.83 -7.17
CA LEU A 19 4.92 0.09 -8.02
C LEU A 19 4.03 0.69 -9.13
N TYR A 20 3.30 -0.15 -9.86
CA TYR A 20 2.41 0.33 -10.92
C TYR A 20 1.32 1.25 -10.36
N GLN A 21 0.74 0.91 -9.21
CA GLN A 21 -0.25 1.74 -8.55
C GLN A 21 0.32 3.09 -8.09
N ALA A 22 1.56 3.11 -7.56
CA ALA A 22 2.23 4.35 -7.14
C ALA A 22 2.44 5.29 -8.33
N ILE A 23 2.95 4.78 -9.45
CA ILE A 23 3.18 5.54 -10.67
C ILE A 23 1.85 6.07 -11.22
N PHE A 24 0.82 5.24 -11.26
CA PHE A 24 -0.50 5.64 -11.72
C PHE A 24 -1.05 6.82 -10.91
N MET A 25 -1.04 6.73 -9.58
CA MET A 25 -1.59 7.77 -8.70
C MET A 25 -0.78 9.07 -8.79
N ALA A 26 0.55 9.00 -8.87
CA ALA A 26 1.40 10.17 -9.05
C ALA A 26 1.10 10.89 -10.39
N ASN A 27 1.01 10.13 -11.48
CA ASN A 27 0.76 10.69 -12.81
C ASN A 27 -0.66 11.21 -12.96
N ALA A 28 -1.67 10.50 -12.47
CA ALA A 28 -3.06 10.91 -12.53
C ALA A 28 -3.29 12.21 -11.74
N GLY A 29 -2.81 12.28 -10.49
CA GLY A 29 -2.93 13.49 -9.68
C GLY A 29 -2.16 14.68 -10.27
N GLY A 30 -0.95 14.44 -10.79
CA GLY A 30 -0.17 15.48 -11.48
C GLY A 30 -0.83 15.98 -12.77
N ALA A 31 -1.48 15.09 -13.53
CA ALA A 31 -2.20 15.48 -14.73
C ALA A 31 -3.41 16.37 -14.43
N TRP A 32 -4.18 16.06 -13.37
CA TRP A 32 -5.30 16.90 -12.94
C TRP A 32 -4.85 18.27 -12.42
N ASP A 33 -3.76 18.35 -11.64
CA ASP A 33 -3.20 19.64 -11.21
C ASP A 33 -2.72 20.49 -12.39
N ASN A 34 -2.02 19.86 -13.34
CA ASN A 34 -1.54 20.55 -14.53
C ASN A 34 -2.68 21.03 -15.43
N ALA A 35 -3.74 20.22 -15.58
CA ALA A 35 -4.94 20.63 -16.31
C ALA A 35 -5.61 21.85 -15.67
N LYS A 36 -5.73 21.88 -14.33
CA LYS A 36 -6.20 23.06 -13.59
C LYS A 36 -5.30 24.26 -13.87
N LYS A 37 -3.98 24.11 -13.76
CA LYS A 37 -3.02 25.20 -14.02
C LYS A 37 -3.16 25.78 -15.44
N ILE A 38 -3.34 24.96 -16.47
CA ILE A 38 -3.57 25.42 -17.86
C ILE A 38 -4.84 26.29 -17.95
N VAL A 39 -5.94 25.86 -17.31
CA VAL A 39 -7.19 26.64 -17.27
C VAL A 39 -7.00 27.99 -16.56
N GLU A 40 -6.18 28.01 -15.52
CA GLU A 40 -5.90 29.20 -14.73
C GLU A 40 -4.97 30.21 -15.41
N THR A 41 -3.92 29.74 -16.11
CA THR A 41 -2.85 30.59 -16.63
C THR A 41 -2.95 30.86 -18.13
N GLU A 42 -3.17 29.83 -18.94
CA GLU A 42 -3.19 29.93 -20.40
C GLU A 42 -4.57 30.36 -20.89
N LEU A 43 -5.62 29.69 -20.43
CA LEU A 43 -7.00 30.00 -20.82
C LEU A 43 -7.59 31.18 -20.02
N LYS A 44 -6.93 31.58 -18.92
CA LYS A 44 -7.35 32.69 -18.02
C LYS A 44 -8.83 32.63 -17.62
N SER A 45 -9.37 31.43 -17.52
CA SER A 45 -10.81 31.18 -17.38
C SER A 45 -11.21 30.90 -15.92
N LYS A 46 -10.61 31.62 -14.96
CA LYS A 46 -10.92 31.48 -13.54
C LYS A 46 -12.38 31.83 -13.25
N GLY A 47 -13.04 31.04 -12.39
CA GLY A 47 -14.44 31.26 -12.00
C GLY A 47 -15.48 30.80 -13.05
N THR A 48 -15.04 30.17 -14.14
CA THR A 48 -15.93 29.53 -15.10
C THR A 48 -16.31 28.11 -14.66
N GLU A 49 -17.35 27.54 -15.27
CA GLU A 49 -17.74 26.14 -15.03
C GLU A 49 -16.60 25.16 -15.36
N LEU A 50 -15.78 25.47 -16.38
CA LEU A 50 -14.58 24.71 -16.72
C LEU A 50 -13.53 24.74 -15.60
N HIS A 51 -13.33 25.88 -14.95
CA HIS A 51 -12.42 26.00 -13.80
C HIS A 51 -12.95 25.24 -12.59
N ALA A 52 -14.25 25.28 -12.32
CA ALA A 52 -14.84 24.49 -11.25
C ALA A 52 -14.64 22.98 -11.46
N ALA A 53 -14.80 22.50 -12.70
CA ALA A 53 -14.59 21.09 -13.05
C ALA A 53 -13.11 20.65 -12.85
N THR A 54 -12.14 21.48 -13.23
CA THR A 54 -10.72 21.14 -13.04
C THR A 54 -10.27 21.23 -11.59
N VAL A 55 -10.88 22.11 -10.78
CA VAL A 55 -10.66 22.15 -9.32
C VAL A 55 -11.15 20.87 -8.65
N VAL A 56 -12.31 20.34 -9.04
CA VAL A 56 -12.79 19.04 -8.53
C VAL A 56 -11.82 17.92 -8.89
N GLY A 57 -11.31 17.90 -10.13
CA GLY A 57 -10.30 16.92 -10.57
C GLY A 57 -9.02 16.96 -9.73
N ASP A 58 -8.48 18.15 -9.47
CA ASP A 58 -7.28 18.31 -8.63
C ASP A 58 -7.54 17.94 -7.17
N THR A 59 -8.73 18.26 -6.63
CA THR A 59 -9.12 17.88 -5.26
C THR A 59 -9.15 16.35 -5.08
N VAL A 60 -9.56 15.61 -6.12
CA VAL A 60 -9.48 14.14 -6.14
C VAL A 60 -8.02 13.66 -6.33
N GLY A 61 -7.23 14.40 -7.10
CA GLY A 61 -5.82 14.10 -7.39
C GLY A 61 -4.84 14.37 -6.25
N ASP A 62 -5.14 15.29 -5.33
CA ASP A 62 -4.27 15.68 -4.22
C ASP A 62 -3.93 14.50 -3.28
N PRO A 63 -4.92 13.71 -2.78
CA PRO A 63 -4.61 12.51 -2.00
C PRO A 63 -3.80 11.45 -2.79
N PHE A 64 -3.92 11.43 -4.11
CA PHE A 64 -3.23 10.48 -4.98
C PHE A 64 -1.75 10.85 -5.15
N LYS A 65 -1.45 12.10 -5.52
CA LYS A 65 -0.08 12.55 -5.80
C LYS A 65 0.73 12.86 -4.53
N ASP A 66 0.09 13.37 -3.47
CA ASP A 66 0.82 13.87 -2.29
C ASP A 66 0.84 12.91 -1.10
N THR A 67 -0.11 11.97 -1.04
CA THR A 67 -0.23 11.04 0.10
C THR A 67 -0.04 9.59 -0.32
N SER A 68 -0.98 9.05 -1.10
CA SER A 68 -1.04 7.61 -1.36
C SER A 68 0.13 7.10 -2.22
N SER A 69 0.49 7.83 -3.28
CA SER A 69 1.62 7.42 -4.15
C SER A 69 2.96 7.52 -3.43
N VAL A 70 3.19 8.58 -2.64
CA VAL A 70 4.40 8.78 -1.85
C VAL A 70 4.54 7.69 -0.77
N ALA A 71 3.43 7.30 -0.14
CA ALA A 71 3.39 6.26 0.89
C ALA A 71 3.70 4.84 0.37
N LEU A 72 3.45 4.55 -0.91
CA LEU A 72 3.68 3.20 -1.45
C LEU A 72 5.16 2.81 -1.50
N ASN A 73 6.08 3.75 -1.75
CA ASN A 73 7.51 3.47 -1.79
C ASN A 73 8.07 2.94 -0.44
N PRO A 74 7.84 3.59 0.71
CA PRO A 74 8.24 3.03 2.00
C PRO A 74 7.48 1.74 2.34
N ILE A 75 6.20 1.63 2.01
CA ILE A 75 5.44 0.37 2.22
C ILE A 75 6.12 -0.81 1.52
N ILE A 76 6.49 -0.66 0.25
CA ILE A 76 7.17 -1.71 -0.53
C ILE A 76 8.54 -2.00 0.07
N LYS A 77 9.35 -0.98 0.36
CA LYS A 77 10.72 -1.18 0.88
C LYS A 77 10.73 -1.85 2.26
N PHE A 78 9.91 -1.38 3.19
CA PHE A 78 9.88 -1.96 4.53
C PHE A 78 9.27 -3.36 4.54
N THR A 79 8.18 -3.58 3.79
CA THR A 79 7.53 -4.90 3.75
C THR A 79 8.43 -5.95 3.11
N THR A 80 9.15 -5.60 2.04
CA THR A 80 10.09 -6.52 1.39
C THR A 80 11.34 -6.78 2.23
N LEU A 81 11.93 -5.74 2.84
CA LEU A 81 13.10 -5.89 3.71
C LEU A 81 12.81 -6.75 4.94
N PHE A 82 11.81 -6.38 5.75
CA PHE A 82 11.47 -7.13 6.96
C PHE A 82 10.84 -8.47 6.64
N GLY A 83 10.11 -8.58 5.52
CA GLY A 83 9.54 -9.83 5.06
C GLY A 83 10.60 -10.89 4.77
N LEU A 84 11.66 -10.53 4.04
CA LEU A 84 12.75 -11.47 3.75
C LEU A 84 13.45 -11.95 5.03
N LEU A 85 13.71 -11.04 5.97
CA LEU A 85 14.30 -11.39 7.28
C LEU A 85 13.39 -12.33 8.08
N ALA A 86 12.07 -12.11 8.04
CA ALA A 86 11.11 -12.97 8.72
C ALA A 86 11.06 -14.39 8.13
N VAL A 87 11.18 -14.52 6.79
CA VAL A 87 11.25 -15.83 6.13
C VAL A 87 12.52 -16.57 6.54
N ASP A 88 13.67 -15.89 6.49
CA ASP A 88 14.96 -16.49 6.84
C ASP A 88 14.97 -17.01 8.27
N LEU A 89 14.51 -16.19 9.22
CA LEU A 89 14.35 -16.59 10.61
C LEU A 89 13.42 -17.80 10.77
N ALA A 90 12.29 -17.80 10.05
CA ALA A 90 11.33 -18.88 10.15
C ALA A 90 11.85 -20.21 9.59
N VAL A 91 12.67 -20.17 8.53
CA VAL A 91 13.34 -21.35 7.95
C VAL A 91 14.42 -21.87 8.90
N SER A 92 15.24 -20.99 9.49
CA SER A 92 16.26 -21.37 10.47
C SER A 92 15.65 -22.06 11.69
N VAL A 93 14.60 -21.49 12.29
CA VAL A 93 13.93 -22.09 13.47
C VAL A 93 13.28 -23.44 13.13
N ALA A 94 12.73 -23.59 11.92
CA ALA A 94 12.13 -24.84 11.47
C ALA A 94 13.16 -25.98 11.38
N ASN A 95 14.38 -25.67 10.94
CA ASN A 95 15.48 -26.63 10.81
C ASN A 95 16.04 -27.05 12.17
N ASP A 96 16.14 -26.13 13.14
CA ASP A 96 16.80 -26.38 14.42
C ASP A 96 15.88 -26.99 15.49
N GLN A 97 14.61 -26.57 15.56
CA GLN A 97 13.70 -26.90 16.67
C GLN A 97 12.54 -27.84 16.29
N GLY A 98 12.53 -28.30 15.03
CA GLY A 98 11.54 -29.25 14.52
C GLY A 98 10.21 -28.59 14.10
N THR A 99 9.53 -29.27 13.18
CA THR A 99 8.33 -28.75 12.49
C THR A 99 7.13 -28.53 13.43
N GLY A 100 7.03 -29.31 14.51
CA GLY A 100 5.92 -29.24 15.47
C GLY A 100 5.86 -27.91 16.23
N LEU A 101 6.98 -27.49 16.83
CA LEU A 101 7.06 -26.23 17.58
C LEU A 101 6.86 -25.02 16.66
N THR A 102 7.51 -25.03 15.49
CA THR A 102 7.38 -23.96 14.50
C THR A 102 5.94 -23.78 14.02
N THR A 103 5.21 -24.88 13.84
CA THR A 103 3.80 -24.85 13.42
C THR A 103 2.91 -24.31 14.54
N ALA A 104 3.15 -24.71 15.79
CA ALA A 104 2.42 -24.19 16.94
C ALA A 104 2.62 -22.67 17.10
N ILE A 105 3.86 -22.19 17.02
CA ILE A 105 4.19 -20.76 17.08
C ILE A 105 3.53 -20.00 15.92
N SER A 106 3.59 -20.54 14.70
CA SER A 106 2.94 -19.93 13.52
C SER A 106 1.43 -19.79 13.71
N ALA A 107 0.77 -20.80 14.29
CA ALA A 107 -0.66 -20.78 14.56
C ALA A 107 -1.04 -19.71 15.60
N VAL A 108 -0.22 -19.53 16.65
CA VAL A 108 -0.41 -18.47 17.64
C VAL A 108 -0.26 -17.08 17.01
N PHE A 109 0.79 -16.85 16.22
CA PHE A 109 0.96 -15.57 15.52
C PHE A 109 -0.18 -15.28 14.54
N LEU A 110 -0.67 -16.30 13.83
CA LEU A 110 -1.82 -16.17 12.94
C LEU A 110 -3.09 -15.77 13.72
N ALA A 111 -3.36 -16.43 14.86
CA ALA A 111 -4.51 -16.09 15.70
C ALA A 111 -4.44 -14.65 16.22
N ILE A 112 -3.27 -14.22 16.69
CA ILE A 112 -3.05 -12.82 17.13
C ILE A 112 -3.26 -11.85 15.97
N SER A 113 -2.72 -12.15 14.79
CA SER A 113 -2.90 -11.34 13.58
C SER A 113 -4.38 -11.20 13.21
N LEU A 114 -5.12 -12.30 13.19
CA LEU A 114 -6.56 -12.29 12.89
C LEU A 114 -7.35 -11.46 13.91
N VAL A 115 -7.02 -11.55 15.20
CA VAL A 115 -7.64 -10.72 16.25
C VAL A 115 -7.35 -9.24 16.04
N PHE A 116 -6.11 -8.89 15.68
CA PHE A 116 -5.72 -7.50 15.38
C PHE A 116 -6.45 -6.96 14.15
N VAL A 117 -6.51 -7.74 13.08
CA VAL A 117 -7.24 -7.40 11.85
C VAL A 117 -8.72 -7.19 12.17
N TYR A 118 -9.35 -8.15 12.86
CA TYR A 118 -10.75 -8.03 13.23
C TYR A 118 -11.01 -6.77 14.07
N ARG A 119 -10.18 -6.52 15.09
CA ARG A 119 -10.30 -5.33 15.92
C ARG A 119 -10.10 -4.05 15.11
N SER A 120 -9.12 -4.02 14.21
CA SER A 120 -8.83 -2.85 13.37
C SER A 120 -10.03 -2.49 12.47
N PHE A 121 -10.57 -3.46 11.75
CA PHE A 121 -11.65 -3.20 10.79
C PHE A 121 -13.03 -3.05 11.43
N TYR A 122 -13.35 -3.82 12.48
CA TYR A 122 -14.71 -3.89 13.01
C TYR A 122 -14.94 -3.05 14.26
N ARG A 123 -13.89 -2.75 15.07
CA ARG A 123 -14.05 -1.87 16.25
C ARG A 123 -13.73 -0.41 16.00
N MET A 124 -13.19 -0.04 14.83
CA MET A 124 -12.96 1.37 14.46
C MET A 124 -14.03 1.92 13.50
N ARG A 125 -15.17 1.24 13.34
CA ARG A 125 -16.34 1.87 12.69
C ARG A 125 -16.87 2.97 13.60
N ILE A 126 -16.56 4.22 13.24
CA ILE A 126 -17.25 5.40 13.77
C ILE A 126 -18.65 5.36 13.14
N GLN A 127 -19.69 5.30 13.99
CA GLN A 127 -21.08 5.56 13.59
C GLN A 127 -21.28 7.05 13.37
#